data_AF-A0A1G9HWP0-F1
#
_entry.id   AF-A0A1G9HWP0-F1
#
_cell.length_a   1.000
_cell.length_b   1.000
_cell.length_c   1.000
_cell.angle_alpha   90.00
_cell.angle_beta   90.00
_cell.angle_gamma   90.00
#
_symmetry.space_group_name_H-M   'P 1'
#
loop_
_entity.id
_entity.type
_entity.pdbx_description
1 polymer ?
#
loop_
_entity_poly.entity_id
_entity_poly.type
_entity_poly.pdbx_seq_one_letter_code
_entity_poly.pdbx_strand_id
1 'polypeptide(L)'
;MKKRFSTWIRAIRNLRRPSASANRRRLAALGIDPARISVRRALPADAGAIARVHVQAFAETHGGLNPPTFALRHRQWTELLHQTDRFCYLAENERGEVAGFASGNGYFDPALPEYDGQLNKIYLLQTYQRLGIGRQLLLAVARRLYDDGARAMLLFGEAENPSCFFYEKMGGVRLLSPDGSFHGGYGWPSLASLLR
;
A
#
# COMPACT_ATOMS: atom_id res chain seq x y z
N MET A 1 12.03 17.73 19.76
CA MET A 1 10.65 17.66 20.32
C MET A 1 9.60 17.08 19.34
N LYS A 2 9.59 17.47 18.05
CA LYS A 2 8.59 17.03 17.05
C LYS A 2 8.51 15.50 16.78
N LYS A 3 9.65 14.77 16.80
CA LYS A 3 9.70 13.30 16.53
C LYS A 3 8.90 12.43 17.53
N ARG A 4 8.84 12.84 18.81
CA ARG A 4 8.11 12.08 19.84
C ARG A 4 6.60 12.23 19.63
N PHE A 5 6.12 13.43 19.31
CA PHE A 5 4.70 13.74 19.19
C PHE A 5 4.01 12.99 18.04
N SER A 6 4.62 12.93 16.86
CA SER A 6 4.05 12.19 15.71
C SER A 6 3.99 10.68 15.95
N THR A 7 4.95 10.13 16.69
CA THR A 7 4.98 8.70 17.06
C THR A 7 3.82 8.34 17.99
N TRP A 8 3.49 9.21 18.95
CA TRP A 8 2.34 9.02 19.85
C TRP A 8 1.01 9.10 19.11
N ILE A 9 0.83 10.10 18.23
CA ILE A 9 -0.38 10.21 17.39
C ILE A 9 -0.56 8.95 16.54
N ARG A 10 0.53 8.50 15.91
CA ARG A 10 0.54 7.28 15.11
C ARG A 10 0.17 6.05 15.93
N ALA A 11 0.71 5.91 17.13
CA ALA A 11 0.40 4.82 18.04
C ALA A 11 -1.08 4.83 18.45
N ILE A 12 -1.62 5.99 18.83
CA ILE A 12 -3.05 6.14 19.19
C ILE A 12 -3.96 5.76 18.03
N ARG A 13 -3.67 6.25 16.82
CA ARG A 13 -4.43 5.88 15.60
C ARG A 13 -4.32 4.38 15.29
N ASN A 14 -3.17 3.76 15.58
CA ASN A 14 -2.95 2.33 15.36
C ASN A 14 -3.74 1.43 16.32
N LEU A 15 -4.00 1.89 17.56
CA LEU A 15 -4.81 1.17 18.56
C LEU A 15 -6.25 0.98 18.11
N ARG A 16 -6.77 1.86 17.24
CA ARG A 16 -8.12 1.74 16.67
C ARG A 16 -8.22 0.67 15.57
N ARG A 17 -7.10 0.10 15.10
CA ARG A 17 -7.13 -0.93 14.07
C ARG A 17 -7.34 -2.33 14.68
N PRO A 18 -8.22 -3.16 14.10
CA PRO A 18 -8.43 -4.55 14.51
C PRO A 18 -7.17 -5.40 14.53
N SER A 19 -7.03 -6.26 15.53
CA SER A 19 -5.96 -7.26 15.57
C SER A 19 -6.08 -8.29 14.44
N ALA A 20 -5.00 -9.03 14.18
CA ALA A 20 -5.03 -10.15 13.24
C ALA A 20 -6.08 -11.21 13.65
N SER A 21 -6.19 -11.52 14.94
CA SER A 21 -7.19 -12.49 15.45
C SER A 21 -8.63 -12.01 15.26
N ALA A 22 -8.90 -10.71 15.47
CA ALA A 22 -10.21 -10.13 15.21
C ALA A 22 -10.57 -10.19 13.72
N ASN A 23 -9.62 -9.86 12.85
CA ASN A 23 -9.82 -9.94 11.40
C ASN A 23 -10.02 -11.37 10.90
N ARG A 24 -9.26 -12.35 11.41
CA ARG A 24 -9.49 -13.78 11.09
C ARG A 24 -10.91 -14.22 11.45
N ARG A 25 -11.41 -13.84 12.64
CA ARG A 25 -12.79 -14.16 13.04
C ARG A 25 -13.84 -13.53 12.12
N ARG A 26 -13.62 -12.28 11.70
CA ARG A 26 -14.54 -11.60 10.76
C ARG A 26 -14.56 -12.27 9.40
N LEU A 27 -13.42 -12.61 8.84
CA LEU A 27 -13.35 -13.32 7.55
C LEU A 27 -13.96 -14.72 7.65
N ALA A 28 -13.68 -15.45 8.73
CA ALA A 28 -14.31 -16.75 8.97
C ALA A 28 -15.84 -16.67 9.04
N ALA A 29 -16.39 -15.62 9.68
CA ALA A 29 -17.83 -15.37 9.72
C ALA A 29 -18.43 -15.04 8.34
N LEU A 30 -17.62 -14.54 7.40
CA LEU A 30 -18.01 -14.32 6.01
C LEU A 30 -17.78 -15.57 5.13
N GLY A 31 -17.23 -16.65 5.69
CA GLY A 31 -16.82 -17.84 4.94
C GLY A 31 -15.68 -17.55 3.97
N ILE A 32 -14.74 -16.70 4.37
CA ILE A 32 -13.55 -16.32 3.61
C ILE A 32 -12.30 -16.84 4.34
N ASP A 33 -11.46 -17.60 3.65
CA ASP A 33 -10.17 -18.05 4.18
C ASP A 33 -9.05 -17.07 3.78
N PRO A 34 -8.44 -16.33 4.73
CA PRO A 34 -7.34 -15.43 4.41
C PRO A 34 -6.10 -16.12 3.80
N ALA A 35 -5.94 -17.44 3.97
CA ALA A 35 -4.87 -18.19 3.32
C ALA A 35 -5.10 -18.42 1.82
N ARG A 36 -6.35 -18.25 1.35
CA ARG A 36 -6.74 -18.37 -0.06
C ARG A 36 -6.76 -17.04 -0.81
N ILE A 37 -6.36 -15.95 -0.15
CA ILE A 37 -6.15 -14.66 -0.83
C ILE A 37 -5.00 -14.82 -1.81
N SER A 38 -5.26 -14.52 -3.08
CA SER A 38 -4.25 -14.53 -4.13
C SER A 38 -3.89 -13.12 -4.55
N VAL A 39 -2.65 -12.92 -5.01
CA VAL A 39 -2.18 -11.67 -5.58
C VAL A 39 -1.97 -11.86 -7.08
N ARG A 40 -2.66 -11.06 -7.89
CA ARG A 40 -2.55 -11.08 -9.36
C ARG A 40 -2.44 -9.68 -9.95
N ARG A 41 -2.00 -9.59 -11.21
CA ARG A 41 -1.99 -8.34 -11.96
C ARG A 41 -3.43 -7.86 -12.21
N ALA A 42 -3.64 -6.55 -12.10
CA ALA A 42 -4.90 -5.90 -12.46
C ALA A 42 -5.05 -5.79 -13.98
N LEU A 43 -6.28 -5.93 -14.45
CA LEU A 43 -6.70 -5.69 -15.83
C LEU A 43 -7.50 -4.38 -15.92
N PRO A 44 -7.64 -3.76 -17.10
CA PRO A 44 -8.47 -2.56 -17.27
C PRO A 44 -9.89 -2.70 -16.72
N ALA A 45 -10.49 -3.89 -16.85
CA ALA A 45 -11.83 -4.20 -16.32
C ALA A 45 -11.92 -4.13 -14.78
N ASP A 46 -10.79 -4.22 -14.05
CA ASP A 46 -10.76 -4.15 -12.59
C ASP A 46 -10.91 -2.72 -12.05
N ALA A 47 -10.89 -1.68 -12.90
CA ALA A 47 -10.93 -0.27 -12.48
C ALA A 47 -12.05 0.03 -11.48
N GLY A 48 -13.24 -0.53 -11.71
CA GLY A 48 -14.39 -0.45 -10.80
C GLY A 48 -14.13 -1.04 -9.42
N ALA A 49 -13.57 -2.24 -9.36
CA ALA A 49 -13.26 -2.92 -8.11
C ALA A 49 -12.17 -2.17 -7.31
N ILE A 50 -11.12 -1.72 -7.99
CA ILE A 50 -10.05 -0.93 -7.37
C ILE A 50 -10.58 0.38 -6.83
N ALA A 51 -11.43 1.09 -7.58
CA ALA A 51 -12.03 2.34 -7.14
C ALA A 51 -12.86 2.16 -5.85
N ARG A 52 -13.68 1.09 -5.76
CA ARG A 52 -14.45 0.77 -4.54
C ARG A 52 -13.53 0.56 -3.34
N VAL A 53 -12.51 -0.29 -3.49
CA VAL A 53 -11.53 -0.57 -2.43
C VAL A 53 -10.77 0.69 -2.03
N HIS A 54 -10.39 1.54 -3.00
CA HIS A 54 -9.67 2.78 -2.72
C HIS A 54 -10.52 3.72 -1.86
N VAL A 55 -11.78 3.95 -2.23
CA VAL A 55 -12.69 4.82 -1.46
C VAL A 55 -12.90 4.28 -0.05
N GLN A 56 -13.22 2.98 0.06
CA GLN A 56 -13.51 2.35 1.34
C GLN A 56 -12.27 2.30 2.25
N ALA A 57 -11.13 1.82 1.76
CA ALA A 57 -9.90 1.75 2.56
C ALA A 57 -9.39 3.14 2.96
N PHE A 58 -9.61 4.17 2.12
CA PHE A 58 -9.31 5.55 2.47
C PHE A 58 -10.19 6.02 3.64
N ALA A 59 -11.50 5.81 3.57
CA ALA A 59 -12.42 6.16 4.65
C ALA A 59 -12.08 5.43 5.95
N GLU A 60 -11.82 4.12 5.90
CA GLU A 60 -11.41 3.31 7.06
C GLU A 60 -10.08 3.80 7.68
N THR A 61 -9.17 4.30 6.86
CA THR A 61 -7.85 4.77 7.31
C THR A 61 -7.90 6.18 7.92
N HIS A 62 -8.72 7.08 7.37
CA HIS A 62 -8.77 8.49 7.76
C HIS A 62 -10.06 8.84 8.54
N GLY A 63 -10.76 7.84 9.08
CA GLY A 63 -11.93 8.04 9.92
C GLY A 63 -13.13 8.66 9.18
N GLY A 64 -13.26 8.40 7.87
CA GLY A 64 -14.34 8.92 7.04
C GLY A 64 -14.20 10.39 6.64
N LEU A 65 -13.08 11.04 6.96
CA LEU A 65 -12.85 12.43 6.58
C LEU A 65 -12.58 12.54 5.07
N ASN A 66 -13.46 13.26 4.36
CA ASN A 66 -13.33 13.63 2.94
C ASN A 66 -12.83 12.49 2.02
N PRO A 67 -13.47 11.31 2.02
CA PRO A 67 -13.09 10.26 1.08
C PRO A 67 -13.31 10.73 -0.36
N PRO A 68 -12.42 10.36 -1.30
CA PRO A 68 -12.67 10.63 -2.70
C PRO A 68 -13.94 9.91 -3.15
N THR A 69 -14.64 10.45 -4.14
CA THR A 69 -15.84 9.78 -4.67
C THR A 69 -15.48 8.57 -5.52
N PHE A 70 -16.39 7.60 -5.60
CA PHE A 70 -16.25 6.45 -6.49
C PHE A 70 -16.04 6.89 -7.94
N ALA A 71 -16.86 7.82 -8.46
CA ALA A 71 -16.77 8.30 -9.83
C ALA A 71 -15.38 8.88 -10.16
N LEU A 72 -14.81 9.67 -9.25
CA LEU A 72 -13.46 10.22 -9.41
C LEU A 72 -12.40 9.12 -9.47
N ARG A 73 -12.44 8.18 -8.51
CA ARG A 73 -11.46 7.08 -8.47
C ARG A 73 -11.63 6.13 -9.65
N HIS A 74 -12.86 5.85 -10.08
CA HIS A 74 -13.15 5.00 -11.22
C HIS A 74 -12.54 5.56 -12.49
N ARG A 75 -12.76 6.86 -12.77
CA ARG A 75 -12.15 7.55 -13.91
C ARG A 75 -10.62 7.44 -13.87
N GLN A 76 -10.01 7.79 -12.74
CA GLN A 76 -8.56 7.78 -12.59
C GLN A 76 -7.94 6.38 -12.72
N TRP A 77 -8.59 5.34 -12.19
CA TRP A 77 -8.10 3.97 -12.36
C TRP A 77 -8.31 3.44 -13.76
N THR A 78 -9.38 3.85 -14.44
CA THR A 78 -9.58 3.55 -15.86
C THR A 78 -8.42 4.12 -16.67
N GLU A 79 -8.09 5.40 -16.49
CA GLU A 79 -6.96 6.05 -17.15
C GLU A 79 -5.63 5.35 -16.82
N LEU A 80 -5.34 5.15 -15.52
CA LEU A 80 -4.07 4.58 -15.05
C LEU A 80 -3.82 3.17 -15.58
N LEU A 81 -4.84 2.31 -15.63
CA LEU A 81 -4.68 0.92 -16.07
C LEU A 81 -4.46 0.76 -17.59
N HIS A 82 -4.65 1.82 -18.37
CA HIS A 82 -4.29 1.84 -19.79
C HIS A 82 -2.87 2.38 -20.06
N GLN A 83 -2.21 2.93 -19.03
CA GLN A 83 -0.85 3.45 -19.15
C GLN A 83 0.18 2.32 -19.11
N THR A 84 1.21 2.40 -19.94
CA THR A 84 2.24 1.34 -20.08
C THR A 84 3.36 1.46 -19.04
N ASP A 85 3.58 2.65 -18.49
CA ASP A 85 4.61 2.97 -17.50
C ASP A 85 4.16 2.69 -16.05
N ARG A 86 2.92 2.21 -15.87
CA ARG A 86 2.33 1.92 -14.58
C ARG A 86 1.75 0.51 -14.55
N PHE A 87 1.74 -0.08 -13.37
CA PHE A 87 1.13 -1.38 -13.16
C PHE A 87 0.45 -1.45 -11.79
N CYS A 88 -0.47 -2.39 -11.65
CA CYS A 88 -1.23 -2.59 -10.42
C CYS A 88 -1.42 -4.09 -10.17
N TYR A 89 -1.37 -4.47 -8.89
CA TYR A 89 -1.64 -5.80 -8.38
C TYR A 89 -2.82 -5.73 -7.43
N LEU A 90 -3.67 -6.75 -7.48
CA LEU A 90 -4.86 -6.90 -6.64
C LEU A 90 -4.65 -8.06 -5.69
N ALA A 91 -5.17 -7.93 -4.48
CA ALA A 91 -5.39 -9.04 -3.58
C ALA A 91 -6.87 -9.43 -3.69
N GLU A 92 -7.17 -10.63 -4.16
CA GLU A 92 -8.54 -11.13 -4.32
C GLU A 92 -8.78 -12.39 -3.49
N ASN A 93 -10.01 -12.54 -3.01
CA ASN A 93 -10.43 -13.75 -2.32
C ASN A 93 -10.89 -14.84 -3.30
N GLU A 94 -11.22 -16.00 -2.76
CA GLU A 94 -11.69 -17.18 -3.50
C GLU A 94 -13.00 -16.97 -4.27
N ARG A 95 -13.69 -15.84 -4.03
CA ARG A 95 -14.92 -15.43 -4.73
C ARG A 95 -14.65 -14.39 -5.82
N GLY A 96 -13.39 -14.01 -6.05
CA GLY A 96 -12.99 -12.97 -6.99
C GLY A 96 -13.23 -11.54 -6.47
N GLU A 97 -13.52 -11.36 -5.17
CA GLU A 97 -13.72 -10.05 -4.58
C GLU A 97 -12.38 -9.42 -4.23
N VAL A 98 -12.16 -8.19 -4.70
CA VAL A 98 -10.92 -7.45 -4.44
C VAL A 98 -10.92 -6.92 -3.00
N ALA A 99 -9.94 -7.36 -2.21
CA ALA A 99 -9.73 -6.95 -0.83
C ALA A 99 -8.73 -5.79 -0.68
N GLY A 100 -7.84 -5.63 -1.67
CA GLY A 100 -6.75 -4.65 -1.64
C GLY A 100 -6.07 -4.54 -2.99
N PHE A 101 -5.23 -3.52 -3.13
CA PHE A 101 -4.39 -3.35 -4.30
C PHE A 101 -3.08 -2.63 -3.96
N ALA A 102 -2.09 -2.79 -4.82
CA ALA A 102 -0.88 -1.98 -4.82
C ALA A 102 -0.48 -1.63 -6.25
N SER A 103 -0.10 -0.38 -6.49
CA SER A 103 0.37 0.09 -7.80
C SER A 103 1.80 0.58 -7.73
N GLY A 104 2.57 0.32 -8.78
CA GLY A 104 3.92 0.82 -8.94
C GLY A 104 4.16 1.41 -10.32
N ASN A 105 5.27 2.14 -10.43
CA ASN A 105 5.79 2.73 -11.65
C ASN A 105 7.29 2.98 -11.51
N GLY A 106 7.97 3.21 -12.64
CA GLY A 106 9.34 3.75 -12.63
C GLY A 106 9.39 5.11 -11.93
N TYR A 107 10.52 5.44 -11.33
CA TYR A 107 10.70 6.68 -10.59
C TYR A 107 11.95 7.41 -11.08
N PHE A 108 11.85 8.74 -11.19
CA PHE A 108 12.99 9.61 -11.47
C PHE A 108 12.78 10.94 -10.77
N ASP A 109 13.71 11.28 -9.88
CA ASP A 109 13.77 12.58 -9.22
C ASP A 109 15.25 12.94 -8.99
N PRO A 110 15.75 14.06 -9.53
CA PRO A 110 17.12 14.51 -9.31
C PRO A 110 17.51 14.69 -7.84
N ALA A 111 16.55 14.90 -6.94
CA ALA A 111 16.82 15.02 -5.50
C ALA A 111 16.98 13.67 -4.80
N LEU A 112 16.55 12.57 -5.43
CA LEU A 112 16.61 11.20 -4.93
C LEU A 112 17.07 10.24 -6.04
N PRO A 113 18.26 10.48 -6.64
CA PRO A 113 18.71 9.74 -7.82
C PRO A 113 19.02 8.27 -7.54
N GLU A 114 19.13 7.87 -6.28
CA GLU A 114 19.37 6.50 -5.86
C GLU A 114 18.12 5.59 -5.94
N TYR A 115 16.94 6.16 -6.21
CA TYR A 115 15.69 5.41 -6.38
C TYR A 115 15.19 5.48 -7.83
N ASP A 116 14.86 4.32 -8.40
CA ASP A 116 14.44 4.17 -9.79
C ASP A 116 13.06 3.47 -9.93
N GLY A 117 12.47 3.04 -8.81
CA GLY A 117 11.11 2.53 -8.72
C GLY A 117 10.28 3.18 -7.61
N GLN A 118 8.97 3.14 -7.75
CA GLN A 118 8.05 3.67 -6.75
C GLN A 118 6.89 2.70 -6.47
N LEU A 119 6.66 2.40 -5.19
CA LEU A 119 5.37 1.92 -4.69
C LEU A 119 4.45 3.12 -4.54
N ASN A 120 3.63 3.37 -5.56
CA ASN A 120 2.84 4.59 -5.65
C ASN A 120 1.62 4.60 -4.72
N LYS A 121 0.91 3.47 -4.64
CA LYS A 121 -0.27 3.31 -3.77
C LYS A 121 -0.29 1.89 -3.23
N ILE A 122 -0.70 1.74 -1.98
CA ILE A 122 -1.03 0.45 -1.39
C ILE A 122 -2.22 0.64 -0.45
N TYR A 123 -3.32 -0.05 -0.74
CA TYR A 123 -4.55 0.01 0.03
C TYR A 123 -5.07 -1.38 0.28
N LEU A 124 -5.60 -1.61 1.47
CA LEU A 124 -6.16 -2.88 1.89
C LEU A 124 -7.31 -2.58 2.85
N LEU A 125 -8.48 -3.17 2.58
CA LEU A 125 -9.62 -3.08 3.48
C LEU A 125 -9.22 -3.53 4.89
N GLN A 126 -9.73 -2.84 5.90
CA GLN A 126 -9.31 -2.99 7.29
C GLN A 126 -9.49 -4.42 7.80
N THR A 127 -10.52 -5.13 7.34
CA THR A 127 -10.80 -6.54 7.66
C THR A 127 -9.73 -7.50 7.15
N TYR A 128 -8.95 -7.10 6.14
CA TYR A 128 -7.89 -7.92 5.53
C TYR A 128 -6.48 -7.52 6.01
N GLN A 129 -6.36 -6.46 6.82
CA GLN A 129 -5.08 -6.03 7.36
C GLN A 129 -4.53 -6.99 8.44
N ARG A 130 -3.20 -6.97 8.61
CA ARG A 130 -2.45 -7.78 9.61
C ARG A 130 -2.54 -9.30 9.39
N LEU A 131 -2.87 -9.73 8.16
CA LEU A 131 -2.92 -11.14 7.74
C LEU A 131 -1.80 -11.52 6.76
N GLY A 132 -0.82 -10.65 6.55
CA GLY A 132 0.28 -10.88 5.59
C GLY A 132 -0.01 -10.44 4.15
N ILE A 133 -1.26 -10.11 3.81
CA ILE A 133 -1.68 -9.71 2.46
C ILE A 133 -0.96 -8.44 1.98
N GLY A 134 -0.81 -7.43 2.86
CA GLY A 134 -0.05 -6.22 2.51
C GLY A 134 1.41 -6.50 2.16
N ARG A 135 2.04 -7.50 2.81
CA ARG A 135 3.40 -7.95 2.46
C ARG A 135 3.42 -8.57 1.07
N GLN A 136 2.44 -9.43 0.74
CA GLN A 136 2.35 -10.04 -0.60
C GLN A 136 2.19 -8.96 -1.69
N LEU A 137 1.32 -7.97 -1.48
CA LEU A 137 1.13 -6.85 -2.41
C LEU A 137 2.41 -6.02 -2.60
N LEU A 138 3.10 -5.67 -1.52
CA LEU A 138 4.35 -4.90 -1.59
C LEU A 138 5.42 -5.70 -2.35
N LEU A 139 5.58 -6.99 -2.04
CA LEU A 139 6.57 -7.84 -2.70
C LEU A 139 6.24 -8.08 -4.18
N ALA A 140 4.97 -8.13 -4.56
CA ALA A 140 4.57 -8.21 -5.97
C ALA A 140 4.99 -6.95 -6.75
N VAL A 141 4.81 -5.77 -6.17
CA VAL A 141 5.31 -4.51 -6.76
C VAL A 141 6.83 -4.48 -6.81
N ALA A 142 7.50 -4.84 -5.72
CA ALA A 142 8.96 -4.90 -5.66
C ALA A 142 9.56 -5.86 -6.69
N ARG A 143 8.97 -7.05 -6.84
CA ARG A 143 9.38 -8.04 -7.84
C ARG A 143 9.22 -7.49 -9.24
N ARG A 144 8.07 -6.89 -9.54
CA ARG A 144 7.81 -6.30 -10.85
C ARG A 144 8.80 -5.20 -11.21
N LEU A 145 9.09 -4.29 -10.28
CA LEU A 145 10.10 -3.24 -10.48
C LEU A 145 11.48 -3.84 -10.73
N TYR A 146 11.86 -4.86 -9.95
CA TYR A 146 13.14 -5.54 -10.11
C TYR A 146 13.28 -6.22 -11.48
N ASP A 147 12.22 -6.90 -11.92
CA ASP A 147 12.16 -7.56 -13.24
C ASP A 147 12.20 -6.53 -14.38
N ASP A 148 11.62 -5.34 -14.17
CA ASP A 148 11.70 -4.19 -15.09
C ASP A 148 13.06 -3.43 -15.00
N GLY A 149 14.00 -3.91 -14.17
CA GLY A 149 15.38 -3.42 -14.10
C GLY A 149 15.69 -2.44 -12.96
N ALA A 150 14.70 -2.03 -12.18
CA ALA A 150 14.89 -1.13 -11.05
C ALA A 150 15.72 -1.80 -9.94
N ARG A 151 16.51 -1.00 -9.23
CA ARG A 151 17.39 -1.46 -8.14
C ARG A 151 16.90 -1.04 -6.77
N ALA A 152 16.18 0.07 -6.69
CA ALA A 152 15.71 0.63 -5.45
C ALA A 152 14.28 1.17 -5.61
N MET A 153 13.50 1.08 -4.54
CA MET A 153 12.12 1.53 -4.55
C MET A 153 11.87 2.51 -3.43
N LEU A 154 11.04 3.52 -3.66
CA LEU A 154 10.53 4.38 -2.60
C LEU A 154 9.01 4.44 -2.57
N LEU A 155 8.50 5.11 -1.55
CA LEU A 155 7.10 5.43 -1.33
C LEU A 155 7.03 6.73 -0.54
N PHE A 156 5.98 7.51 -0.80
CA PHE A 156 5.61 8.64 0.04
C PHE A 156 4.24 8.39 0.67
N GLY A 157 4.16 8.51 1.99
CA GLY A 157 2.92 8.53 2.74
C GLY A 157 2.88 9.70 3.72
N GLU A 158 1.93 9.67 4.65
CA GLU A 158 1.86 10.67 5.73
C GLU A 158 2.64 10.19 6.95
N ALA A 159 3.52 11.04 7.49
CA ALA A 159 4.40 10.70 8.61
C ALA A 159 3.67 10.18 9.87
N GLU A 160 2.42 10.63 10.07
CA GLU A 160 1.56 10.27 11.21
C GLU A 160 0.67 9.05 10.95
N ASN A 161 0.67 8.51 9.73
CA ASN A 161 -0.20 7.40 9.37
C ASN A 161 0.33 6.09 10.00
N PRO A 162 -0.52 5.31 10.70
CA PRO A 162 -0.15 4.01 11.27
C PRO A 162 0.53 3.03 10.31
N SER A 163 0.29 3.16 9.00
CA SER A 163 0.93 2.37 7.95
C SER A 163 2.46 2.47 7.96
N CYS A 164 3.05 3.54 8.52
CA CYS A 164 4.50 3.65 8.65
C CYS A 164 5.14 2.46 9.39
N PHE A 165 4.47 1.90 10.41
CA PHE A 165 4.97 0.70 11.10
C PHE A 165 5.03 -0.53 10.18
N PHE A 166 4.15 -0.60 9.18
CA PHE A 166 4.20 -1.66 8.18
C PHE A 166 5.42 -1.50 7.28
N TYR A 167 5.72 -0.29 6.81
CA TYR A 167 6.91 -0.05 5.97
C TYR A 167 8.21 -0.32 6.74
N GLU A 168 8.29 0.11 8.01
CA GLU A 168 9.42 -0.20 8.90
C GLU A 168 9.62 -1.72 9.06
N LYS A 169 8.54 -2.47 9.30
CA LYS A 169 8.60 -3.95 9.39
C LYS A 169 8.98 -4.63 8.08
N MET A 170 8.72 -3.98 6.95
CA MET A 170 9.13 -4.45 5.63
C MET A 170 10.57 -4.01 5.27
N GLY A 171 11.33 -3.46 6.22
CA GLY A 171 12.72 -3.04 6.01
C GLY A 171 12.87 -1.68 5.34
N GLY A 172 11.80 -0.90 5.24
CA GLY A 172 11.85 0.46 4.69
C GLY A 172 12.66 1.39 5.58
N VAL A 173 13.61 2.09 4.97
CA VAL A 173 14.43 3.14 5.61
C VAL A 173 13.71 4.47 5.47
N ARG A 174 13.60 5.24 6.56
CA ARG A 174 12.95 6.55 6.52
C ARG A 174 13.75 7.53 5.66
N LEU A 175 13.08 8.19 4.74
CA LEU A 175 13.60 9.36 4.03
C LEU A 175 13.40 10.59 4.91
N LEU A 176 14.45 11.38 5.06
CA LEU A 176 14.46 12.57 5.88
C LEU A 176 14.66 13.80 5.00
N SER A 177 13.96 14.88 5.33
CA SER A 177 14.21 16.20 4.77
C SER A 177 15.61 16.71 5.16
N PRO A 178 16.15 17.74 4.48
CA PRO A 178 17.44 18.33 4.82
C PRO A 178 17.56 18.80 6.28
N ASP A 179 16.44 19.20 6.90
CA ASP A 179 16.37 19.58 8.32
C ASP A 179 16.31 18.38 9.30
N GLY A 180 16.44 17.15 8.79
CA GLY A 180 16.37 15.90 9.53
C GLY A 180 14.96 15.49 9.98
N SER A 181 13.91 16.19 9.49
CA SER A 181 12.52 15.85 9.76
C SER A 181 12.04 14.69 8.90
N PHE A 182 11.15 13.86 9.46
CA PHE A 182 10.56 12.72 8.75
C PHE A 182 9.22 13.15 8.16
N HIS A 183 9.08 13.03 6.83
CA HIS A 183 7.92 13.49 6.07
C HIS A 183 7.02 12.33 5.58
N GLY A 184 7.22 11.10 6.07
CA GLY A 184 6.41 9.93 5.65
C GLY A 184 6.98 9.16 4.46
N GLY A 185 8.15 9.54 3.95
CA GLY A 185 8.84 8.82 2.89
C GLY A 185 9.61 7.60 3.40
N TYR A 186 9.53 6.49 2.67
CA TYR A 186 10.37 5.30 2.92
C TYR A 186 11.05 4.85 1.64
N GLY A 187 12.28 4.40 1.77
CA GLY A 187 13.09 3.82 0.71
C GLY A 187 13.54 2.39 1.03
N TRP A 188 13.63 1.57 -0.02
CA TRP A 188 14.28 0.27 -0.05
C TRP A 188 15.45 0.37 -1.03
N PRO A 189 16.68 0.61 -0.54
CA PRO A 189 17.85 0.88 -1.39
C PRO A 189 18.33 -0.35 -2.17
N SER A 190 17.79 -1.54 -1.89
CA SER A 190 18.08 -2.77 -2.61
C SER A 190 16.83 -3.64 -2.70
N LEU A 191 16.20 -3.64 -3.87
CA LEU A 191 15.11 -4.56 -4.20
C LEU A 191 15.59 -6.03 -4.14
N ALA A 192 16.83 -6.30 -4.52
CA ALA A 192 17.43 -7.63 -4.41
C ALA A 192 17.45 -8.13 -2.96
N SER A 193 17.75 -7.26 -1.99
CA SER A 193 17.77 -7.62 -0.56
C SER A 193 16.35 -7.79 0.00
N LEU A 194 15.40 -6.97 -0.46
CA LEU A 194 13.99 -7.06 -0.06
C LEU A 194 13.32 -8.37 -0.55
N LEU A 195 13.77 -8.90 -1.68
CA LEU A 195 13.18 -10.05 -2.37
C LEU A 195 13.83 -11.40 -2.01
N ARG A 196 14.78 -11.42 -1.07
CA ARG A 196 15.39 -12.64 -0.52
C ARG A 196 14.52 -13.31 0.54
#